data_AF-A0AAD4KW66-F1
#
_entry.id   AF-A0AAD4KW66-F1
#
_cell.length_a   1.000
_cell.length_b   1.000
_cell.length_c   1.000
_cell.angle_alpha   90.00
_cell.angle_beta   90.00
_cell.angle_gamma   90.00
#
_symmetry.space_group_name_H-M   'P 1'
#
loop_
_entity.id
_entity.type
_entity.pdbx_description
1 polymer ?
#
loop_
_entity_poly.entity_id
_entity_poly.type
_entity_poly.pdbx_seq_one_letter_code
_entity_poly.pdbx_strand_id
1 'polypeptide(L)' 'MMGLPYIHACVNGALRIYPPIPSTLQRDTCSTTVKISGYDIPPKVNIHIPLYYSTDSI' A
#
# COMPACT_ATOMS: atom_id res chain seq x y z
N MET A 1 -6.94 -14.79 -13.86
CA MET A 1 -6.54 -16.22 -13.86
C MET A 1 -7.74 -17.07 -13.44
N MET A 2 -8.69 -17.32 -14.34
CA MET A 2 -10.02 -17.85 -14.03
C MET A 2 -10.08 -19.41 -14.02
N GLY A 3 -9.07 -20.07 -13.44
CA GLY A 3 -9.02 -21.54 -13.45
C GLY A 3 -8.06 -22.24 -12.49
N LEU A 4 -7.18 -21.50 -11.79
CA LEU A 4 -6.19 -22.09 -10.87
C LEU A 4 -6.20 -21.33 -9.53
N PRO A 5 -7.22 -21.57 -8.68
CA PRO A 5 -7.38 -20.82 -7.43
C PRO A 5 -6.21 -21.05 -6.47
N TYR A 6 -5.64 -22.26 -6.46
CA TYR A 6 -4.51 -22.60 -5.58
C TYR A 6 -3.23 -21.86 -5.96
N ILE A 7 -2.84 -21.87 -7.24
CA ILE A 7 -1.65 -21.13 -7.70
C ILE A 7 -1.82 -19.63 -7.47
N HIS A 8 -3.01 -19.09 -7.68
CA HIS A 8 -3.30 -17.70 -7.37
C HIS A 8 -3.08 -17.38 -5.88
N ALA A 9 -3.54 -18.25 -4.98
CA ALA A 9 -3.28 -18.11 -3.55
C ALA A 9 -1.78 -18.22 -3.20
N CYS A 10 -1.04 -19.13 -3.83
CA CYS A 10 0.41 -19.24 -3.64
C CYS A 10 1.16 -17.97 -4.07
N VAL A 11 0.80 -17.39 -5.22
CA VAL A 11 1.41 -16.14 -5.71
C VAL A 11 1.11 -14.98 -4.75
N ASN A 12 -0.13 -14.85 -4.27
CA ASN A 12 -0.49 -13.81 -3.30
C ASN A 12 0.25 -14.01 -1.96
N GLY A 13 0.40 -15.25 -1.49
CA GLY A 13 1.17 -15.56 -0.29
C GLY A 13 2.66 -15.20 -0.44
N ALA A 14 3.26 -15.49 -1.59
CA ALA A 14 4.64 -15.13 -1.88
C ALA A 14 4.85 -13.60 -1.89
N LEU A 15 3.95 -12.84 -2.53
CA LEU A 15 4.02 -11.38 -2.61
C LEU A 15 3.73 -10.68 -1.27
N ARG A 16 3.00 -11.33 -0.37
CA ARG A 16 2.79 -10.83 1.01
C ARG A 16 4.06 -10.91 1.85
N ILE A 17 4.84 -12.00 1.71
CA ILE A 17 6.08 -12.19 2.48
C ILE A 17 7.23 -11.38 1.85
N TYR A 18 7.32 -11.39 0.53
CA TYR A 18 8.34 -10.70 -0.25
C TYR A 18 7.70 -9.76 -1.25
N PRO A 19 7.30 -8.55 -0.81
CA PRO A 19 6.83 -7.53 -1.74
C PRO A 19 7.97 -7.16 -2.70
N PRO A 20 7.69 -7.02 -4.00
CA PRO A 20 8.71 -6.77 -5.03
C PRO A 20 9.33 -5.38 -4.93
N ILE A 21 8.65 -4.45 -4.26
CA ILE A 21 9.12 -3.09 -4.00
C ILE A 21 8.94 -2.79 -2.51
N PRO A 22 9.80 -1.97 -1.88
CA PRO A 22 9.70 -1.68 -0.44
C PRO A 22 8.47 -0.82 -0.09
N SER A 23 7.93 -0.11 -1.07
CA SER A 23 6.90 0.90 -0.87
C SER A 23 6.09 1.15 -2.13
N THR A 24 4.86 1.62 -1.97
CA THR A 24 4.06 2.09 -3.11
C THR A 24 4.63 3.37 -3.72
N LEU A 25 4.08 3.76 -4.88
CA LEU A 25 4.31 5.09 -5.43
C LEU A 25 3.95 6.16 -4.39
N GLN A 26 4.87 7.09 -4.18
CA GLN A 26 4.69 8.22 -3.28
C GLN A 26 3.45 9.02 -3.68
N ARG A 27 2.68 9.44 -2.68
CA ARG A 27 1.49 10.28 -2.85
C ARG A 27 1.76 11.60 -2.18
N ASP A 28 1.44 12.70 -2.86
CA ASP A 28 1.59 14.02 -2.27
C ASP A 28 0.22 14.51 -1.81
N THR A 29 0.18 15.14 -0.64
CA THR A 29 -1.02 15.85 -0.20
C THR A 29 -1.25 17.03 -1.15
N CYS A 30 -2.49 17.14 -1.63
CA CYS A 30 -2.93 18.23 -2.50
C CYS A 30 -2.63 19.61 -1.87
N SER A 31 -2.92 20.70 -2.57
CA SER A 31 -2.73 22.06 -2.06
C SER A 31 -3.60 22.43 -0.84
N THR A 32 -4.34 21.48 -0.27
CA THR A 32 -5.24 21.64 0.88
C THR A 32 -4.86 20.66 1.99
N THR A 33 -5.07 21.06 3.24
CA THR A 33 -4.92 20.19 4.42
C THR A 33 -5.85 18.99 4.32
N VAL A 34 -5.31 17.79 4.53
CA VAL A 34 -6.07 16.53 4.48
C VAL A 34 -6.04 15.87 5.86
N LYS A 35 -7.20 15.35 6.30
CA LYS A 35 -7.28 14.53 7.52
C LYS A 35 -7.03 13.06 7.20
N ILE A 36 -6.02 12.47 7.82
CA ILE A 36 -5.72 11.02 7.74
C ILE A 36 -5.70 10.45 9.16
N SER A 37 -6.53 9.44 9.43
CA SER A 37 -6.62 8.79 10.75
C SER A 37 -6.83 9.77 11.93
N GLY A 38 -7.51 10.90 11.70
CA GLY A 38 -7.75 11.95 12.70
C GLY A 38 -6.66 13.03 12.79
N TYR A 39 -5.54 12.89 12.07
CA TYR A 39 -4.46 13.87 12.02
C TYR A 39 -4.61 14.82 10.83
N ASP A 40 -4.35 16.10 11.05
CA ASP A 40 -4.27 17.11 9.99
C ASP A 40 -2.87 17.12 9.36
N ILE A 41 -2.79 16.76 8.08
CA ILE A 41 -1.54 16.76 7.32
C ILE A 41 -1.50 18.02 6.45
N PRO A 42 -0.42 18.84 6.56
CA PRO A 42 -0.31 20.07 5.80
C PRO A 42 -0.16 19.78 4.28
N PRO A 43 -0.45 20.77 3.42
CA PRO A 43 -0.33 20.59 1.97
C PRO A 43 1.12 20.33 1.54
N LYS A 44 1.28 19.64 0.40
CA LYS A 44 2.59 19.30 -0.21
C LYS A 44 3.50 18.43 0.67
N VAL A 45 2.92 17.55 1.47
CA VAL A 45 3.67 16.51 2.18
C VAL A 45 3.68 15.22 1.36
N ASN A 46 4.88 14.66 1.25
CA ASN A 46 5.14 13.40 0.59
C ASN A 46 4.81 12.24 1.54
N ILE A 47 3.80 11.45 1.19
CA ILE A 47 3.36 10.29 1.96
C ILE A 47 3.88 9.01 1.31
N HIS A 48 4.52 8.17 2.14
CA HIS A 48 5.07 6.90 1.76
C HIS A 48 4.33 5.77 2.46
N ILE A 49 3.89 4.77 1.69
CA ILE A 49 3.17 3.61 2.23
C ILE A 49 4.09 2.40 2.07
N PRO A 50 4.72 1.93 3.15
CA PRO A 50 5.57 0.75 3.11
C PRO A 50 4.73 -0.50 2.88
N LEU A 51 5.10 -1.31 1.89
CA LEU A 51 4.25 -2.42 1.44
C LEU A 51 4.12 -3.54 2.48
N TYR A 52 5.19 -3.82 3.23
CA TYR A 52 5.23 -4.85 4.27
C TYR A 52 4.12 -4.72 5.32
N TYR A 53 3.72 -3.49 5.67
CA TYR A 53 2.67 -3.24 6.66
C TYR A 53 1.27 -3.23 6.04
N SER A 54 1.18 -2.93 4.74
CA SER A 54 -0.10 -2.78 4.03
C SER A 54 -0.74 -4.11 3.63
N THR A 55 0.07 -5.14 3.36
CA THR A 55 -0.42 -6.44 2.88
C THR A 55 -1.18 -7.25 3.92
N ASP A 56 -1.06 -6.90 5.20
CA ASP A 56 -1.77 -7.54 6.30
C ASP A 56 -3.18 -6.97 6.54
N SER A 57 -3.49 -5.83 5.91
CA SER A 57 -4.69 -5.04 6.18
C SER A 57 -5.75 -5.10 5.06
N ILE A 58 -5.54 -5.91 4.01
CA ILE A 58 -6.45 -6.10 2.87
C ILE A 58 -6.96 -7.55 2.82
#